data_AF-A0A949Y410-F1
#
_entry.id   AF-A0A949Y410-F1
#
_cell.length_a   1.000
_cell.length_b   1.000
_cell.length_c   1.000
_cell.angle_alpha   90.00
_cell.angle_beta   90.00
_cell.angle_gamma   90.00
#
_symmetry.space_group_name_H-M   'P 1'
#
loop_
_entity.id
_entity.type
_entity.pdbx_description
1 polymer ?
#
loop_
_entity_poly.entity_id
_entity_poly.type
_entity_poly.pdbx_seq_one_letter_code
_entity_poly.pdbx_strand_id
1 'polypeptide(L)'
;MNISCFGLSHQTASVEIRERFAIADSALPEALLRLRTIEGVEEGLIVSTCNRTEFYVAGGVSQLPPARFFQEFYKGLRSGDEPHFFGLWAESCVHHLFRVVSGLESMVVGETEIFGQVKRAYETAVREKATGRRLNKLFQKSFHVGKQVRSSTAVGRGSISVGSVAVDLAEQIFGKLEGCKVMVLGAGDTSEKMARSFKTRGARQIFVSNRSFDRAQVLAQETGGRAIRFEQWEKEFADLDILVTSTSAPHAIVTVEKIGPVLKRRGDRPLFMIDVAVPRDIDPDVHRLDGVYVYDLDALQSMAERSMEARKQEAAGGDRLIAKHVLEFQNWLEKSANPMINPGARLASAFAKPTGATRCEAD
;
A
#
# COMPACT_ATOMS: atom_id res chain seq x y z
N MET A 1 -20.06 5.21 -18.68
CA MET A 1 -20.16 4.45 -17.42
C MET A 1 -18.74 4.20 -16.94
N ASN A 2 -18.18 5.14 -16.18
CA ASN A 2 -16.73 5.33 -16.18
C ASN A 2 -16.16 5.00 -14.80
N ILE A 3 -15.14 4.14 -14.79
CA ILE A 3 -14.28 3.92 -13.63
C ILE A 3 -13.00 4.73 -13.87
N SER A 4 -12.47 5.36 -12.84
CA SER A 4 -11.24 6.13 -12.92
C SER A 4 -10.40 5.93 -11.67
N CYS A 5 -9.09 6.07 -11.81
CA CYS A 5 -8.14 6.09 -10.71
C CYS A 5 -7.42 7.43 -10.73
N PHE A 6 -7.43 8.13 -9.61
CA PHE A 6 -6.60 9.31 -9.37
C PHE A 6 -5.58 8.96 -8.32
N GLY A 7 -4.32 9.35 -8.50
CA GLY A 7 -3.33 8.95 -7.53
C GLY A 7 -1.98 9.64 -7.64
N LEU A 8 -1.12 9.26 -6.72
CA LEU A 8 0.32 9.44 -6.77
C LEU A 8 0.99 8.17 -6.25
N SER A 9 2.18 7.87 -6.72
CA SER A 9 2.94 6.69 -6.31
C SER A 9 4.43 6.98 -6.32
N HIS A 10 5.25 6.04 -5.86
CA HIS A 10 6.72 6.15 -5.97
C HIS A 10 7.22 6.45 -7.39
N GLN A 11 6.49 6.06 -8.44
CA GLN A 11 6.89 6.33 -9.82
C GLN A 11 6.74 7.81 -10.19
N THR A 12 5.87 8.54 -9.49
CA THR A 12 5.56 9.94 -9.80
C THR A 12 6.01 10.91 -8.71
N ALA A 13 6.30 10.42 -7.50
CA ALA A 13 6.52 11.24 -6.31
C ALA A 13 7.52 10.57 -5.34
N SER A 14 8.43 11.36 -4.78
CA SER A 14 9.30 10.90 -3.69
C SER A 14 8.52 10.65 -2.39
N VAL A 15 9.15 10.00 -1.40
CA VAL A 15 8.54 9.80 -0.07
C VAL A 15 8.10 11.12 0.56
N GLU A 16 8.89 12.19 0.49
CA GLU A 16 8.56 13.52 1.05
C GLU A 16 7.23 14.06 0.53
N ILE A 17 6.93 13.79 -0.74
CA ILE A 17 5.70 14.23 -1.37
C ILE A 17 4.56 13.31 -0.95
N ARG A 18 4.76 11.99 -1.03
CA ARG A 18 3.73 10.98 -0.75
C ARG A 18 3.20 11.03 0.68
N GLU A 19 4.06 11.30 1.65
CA GLU A 19 3.68 11.43 3.07
C GLU A 19 2.60 12.48 3.29
N ARG A 20 2.62 13.58 2.53
CA ARG A 20 1.62 14.65 2.64
C ARG A 20 0.23 14.21 2.19
N PHE A 21 0.15 13.14 1.41
CA PHE A 21 -1.08 12.55 0.90
C PHE A 21 -1.37 11.16 1.49
N ALA A 22 -0.60 10.74 2.50
CA ALA A 22 -0.84 9.47 3.16
C ALA A 22 -2.11 9.56 4.02
N ILE A 23 -2.99 8.58 3.88
CA ILE A 23 -4.19 8.44 4.69
C ILE A 23 -3.96 7.25 5.62
N ALA A 24 -3.93 7.50 6.93
CA ALA A 24 -3.82 6.46 7.93
C ALA A 24 -5.07 5.56 7.94
N ASP A 25 -4.90 4.27 8.26
CA ASP A 25 -6.00 3.29 8.31
C ASP A 25 -7.17 3.74 9.22
N SER A 26 -6.87 4.44 10.32
CA SER A 26 -7.87 4.99 11.23
C SER A 26 -8.68 6.14 10.64
N ALA A 27 -8.12 6.88 9.69
CA ALA A 27 -8.77 7.99 9.00
C ALA A 27 -9.49 7.55 7.70
N LEU A 28 -9.27 6.32 7.26
CA LEU A 28 -9.82 5.79 6.01
C LEU A 28 -11.36 5.86 5.95
N PRO A 29 -12.13 5.56 7.02
CA PRO A 29 -13.60 5.69 6.97
C PRO A 29 -14.06 7.13 6.71
N GLU A 30 -13.48 8.12 7.39
CA GLU A 30 -13.81 9.54 7.19
C GLU A 30 -13.40 10.01 5.79
N ALA A 31 -12.22 9.58 5.33
CA ALA A 31 -11.73 9.86 3.98
C ALA A 31 -12.69 9.34 2.90
N LEU A 32 -13.26 8.15 3.09
CA LEU A 32 -14.27 7.58 2.16
C LEU A 32 -15.57 8.39 2.16
N LEU A 33 -16.04 8.86 3.32
CA LEU A 33 -17.21 9.74 3.38
C LEU A 33 -16.95 11.04 2.63
N ARG A 34 -15.77 11.66 2.82
CA ARG A 34 -15.36 12.86 2.10
C ARG A 34 -15.29 12.64 0.59
N LEU A 35 -14.70 11.53 0.15
CA LEU A 35 -14.60 11.17 -1.27
C LEU A 35 -15.97 11.15 -1.95
N ARG A 36 -17.00 10.65 -1.26
CA ARG A 36 -18.37 10.60 -1.80
C ARG A 36 -19.08 11.95 -1.88
N THR A 37 -18.53 13.00 -1.28
CA THR A 37 -19.07 14.36 -1.39
C THR A 37 -18.59 15.08 -2.67
N ILE A 38 -17.59 14.53 -3.36
CA ILE A 38 -17.10 15.06 -4.63
C ILE A 38 -18.17 14.84 -5.70
N GLU A 39 -18.49 15.92 -6.42
CA GLU A 39 -19.51 15.90 -7.46
C GLU A 39 -19.19 14.84 -8.52
N GLY A 40 -20.17 13.98 -8.82
CA GLY A 40 -20.03 12.91 -9.79
C GLY A 40 -19.41 11.61 -9.27
N VAL A 41 -18.98 11.53 -8.00
CA VAL A 41 -18.57 10.25 -7.38
C VAL A 41 -19.80 9.48 -6.90
N GLU A 42 -20.07 8.31 -7.50
CA GLU A 42 -21.14 7.42 -7.06
C GLU A 42 -20.62 6.29 -6.17
N GLU A 43 -19.42 5.77 -6.51
CA GLU A 43 -18.71 4.75 -5.74
C GLU A 43 -17.26 5.20 -5.53
N GLY A 44 -16.68 4.91 -4.37
CA GLY A 44 -15.30 5.29 -4.03
C GLY A 44 -14.57 4.22 -3.21
N LEU A 45 -13.27 4.07 -3.47
CA LEU A 45 -12.35 3.23 -2.72
C LEU A 45 -10.97 3.89 -2.70
N ILE A 46 -10.36 3.95 -1.53
CA ILE A 46 -9.05 4.58 -1.32
C ILE A 46 -8.03 3.50 -0.96
N VAL A 47 -6.94 3.42 -1.71
CA VAL A 47 -5.76 2.60 -1.38
C VAL A 47 -4.64 3.55 -0.97
N SER A 48 -4.30 3.54 0.32
CA SER A 48 -3.20 4.32 0.88
C SER A 48 -2.19 3.35 1.47
N THR A 49 -0.96 3.37 0.96
CA THR A 49 0.16 2.57 1.44
C THR A 49 1.40 3.46 1.53
N CYS A 50 2.51 2.93 2.04
CA CYS A 50 3.80 3.63 1.98
C CYS A 50 4.20 4.00 0.54
N ASN A 51 3.69 3.25 -0.46
CA ASN A 51 4.12 3.39 -1.84
C ASN A 51 3.18 4.12 -2.80
N ARG A 52 1.94 4.40 -2.36
CA ARG A 52 0.91 5.04 -3.19
C ARG A 52 -0.25 5.56 -2.35
N THR A 53 -0.88 6.62 -2.84
CA THR A 53 -2.24 7.00 -2.45
C THR A 53 -3.08 7.09 -3.72
N GLU A 54 -4.08 6.21 -3.83
CA GLU A 54 -4.90 6.05 -5.02
C GLU A 54 -6.39 6.06 -4.66
N PHE A 55 -7.17 6.73 -5.48
CA PHE A 55 -8.61 6.91 -5.37
C PHE A 55 -9.27 6.26 -6.57
N TYR A 56 -9.89 5.10 -6.36
CA TYR A 56 -10.69 4.42 -7.36
C TYR A 56 -12.12 4.88 -7.24
N VAL A 57 -12.64 5.50 -8.29
CA VAL A 57 -14.00 6.05 -8.31
C VAL A 57 -14.79 5.52 -9.49
N ALA A 58 -16.10 5.36 -9.30
CA ALA A 58 -17.04 5.15 -10.39
C ALA A 58 -18.09 6.26 -10.40
N GLY A 59 -18.40 6.77 -11.60
CA GLY A 59 -19.38 7.85 -11.79
C GLY A 59 -18.99 8.83 -12.90
N GLY A 60 -19.45 10.07 -12.79
CA GLY A 60 -19.24 11.16 -13.75
C GLY A 60 -17.87 11.86 -13.66
N VAL A 61 -17.02 11.49 -12.69
CA VAL A 61 -15.73 12.16 -12.38
C VAL A 61 -14.65 12.00 -13.46
N SER A 62 -14.84 11.11 -14.43
CA SER A 62 -13.84 10.80 -15.46
C SER A 62 -13.34 11.99 -16.31
N GLN A 63 -14.00 13.14 -16.27
CA GLN A 63 -13.55 14.35 -17.01
C GLN A 63 -12.76 15.33 -16.13
N LEU A 64 -12.65 15.07 -14.82
CA LEU A 64 -11.93 15.94 -13.91
C LEU A 64 -10.42 15.75 -14.06
N PRO A 65 -9.65 16.84 -14.25
CA PRO A 65 -8.19 16.77 -14.20
C PRO A 65 -7.71 16.28 -12.82
N PRO A 66 -6.60 15.52 -12.74
CA PRO A 66 -6.10 14.98 -11.47
C PRO A 66 -5.87 16.06 -10.40
N ALA A 67 -5.23 17.17 -10.75
CA ALA A 67 -5.00 18.27 -9.82
C ALA A 67 -6.31 18.82 -9.21
N ARG A 68 -7.37 18.94 -10.02
CA ARG A 68 -8.68 19.40 -9.54
C ARG A 68 -9.33 18.37 -8.63
N PHE A 69 -9.25 17.08 -8.95
CA PHE A 69 -9.76 16.02 -8.07
C PHE A 69 -9.09 16.07 -6.69
N PHE A 70 -7.75 16.18 -6.65
CA PHE A 70 -7.02 16.29 -5.39
C PHE A 70 -7.34 17.60 -4.65
N GLN A 71 -7.61 18.70 -5.36
CA GLN A 71 -8.01 19.98 -4.76
C GLN A 71 -9.37 19.86 -4.05
N GLU A 72 -10.33 19.21 -4.70
CA GLU A 72 -11.66 18.96 -4.14
C GLU A 72 -11.58 18.03 -2.90
N PHE A 73 -10.69 17.03 -2.92
CA PHE A 73 -10.53 16.10 -1.80
C PHE A 73 -9.75 16.68 -0.60
N TYR A 74 -8.57 17.27 -0.83
CA TYR A 74 -7.66 17.69 0.25
C TYR A 74 -7.90 19.12 0.76
N LYS A 75 -8.66 19.95 0.03
CA LYS A 75 -8.93 21.37 0.35
C LYS A 75 -7.67 22.15 0.76
N GLY A 76 -7.03 22.84 -0.19
CA GLY A 76 -5.83 23.65 0.07
C GLY A 76 -4.52 22.95 -0.29
N LEU A 77 -4.50 22.29 -1.46
CA LEU A 77 -3.26 21.80 -2.06
C LEU A 77 -2.22 22.92 -2.14
N ARG A 78 -0.95 22.57 -1.89
CA ARG A 78 0.15 23.48 -2.11
C ARG A 78 0.39 23.60 -3.62
N SER A 79 0.75 24.80 -4.07
CA SER A 79 1.20 24.99 -5.44
C SER A 79 2.48 24.17 -5.68
N GLY A 80 2.54 23.46 -6.79
CA GLY A 80 3.69 22.64 -7.20
C GLY A 80 3.52 21.14 -6.97
N ASP A 81 2.45 20.69 -6.33
CA ASP A 81 2.17 19.25 -6.14
C ASP A 81 1.55 18.59 -7.39
N GLU A 82 0.96 19.39 -8.28
CA GLU A 82 0.20 18.95 -9.46
C GLU A 82 0.96 18.00 -10.41
N PRO A 83 2.28 18.20 -10.69
CA PRO A 83 3.03 17.32 -11.58
C PRO A 83 3.15 15.88 -11.09
N HIS A 84 2.93 15.63 -9.80
CA HIS A 84 3.06 14.31 -9.18
C HIS A 84 1.79 13.47 -9.25
N PHE A 85 0.66 14.10 -9.59
CA PHE A 85 -0.64 13.43 -9.67
C PHE A 85 -0.88 12.83 -11.06
N PHE A 86 -1.45 11.64 -11.08
CA PHE A 86 -1.91 10.98 -12.29
C PHE A 86 -3.42 10.73 -12.26
N GLY A 87 -3.99 10.61 -13.45
CA GLY A 87 -5.35 10.15 -13.68
C GLY A 87 -5.34 9.03 -14.71
N LEU A 88 -6.08 7.96 -14.44
CA LEU A 88 -6.26 6.82 -15.34
C LEU A 88 -7.75 6.55 -15.50
N TRP A 89 -8.17 6.26 -16.72
CA TRP A 89 -9.58 6.12 -17.06
C TRP A 89 -9.88 4.78 -17.70
N ALA A 90 -11.08 4.27 -17.43
CA ALA A 90 -11.63 3.07 -18.06
C ALA A 90 -10.60 1.92 -18.11
N GLU A 91 -10.16 1.54 -19.31
CA GLU A 91 -9.18 0.46 -19.52
C GLU A 91 -7.92 0.63 -18.70
N SER A 92 -7.30 1.81 -18.75
CA SER A 92 -6.03 2.09 -18.08
C SER A 92 -6.18 1.99 -16.56
N CYS A 93 -7.34 2.39 -16.02
CA CYS A 93 -7.65 2.21 -14.60
C CYS A 93 -7.73 0.73 -14.20
N VAL A 94 -8.38 -0.10 -15.02
CA VAL A 94 -8.54 -1.55 -14.76
C VAL A 94 -7.19 -2.25 -14.88
N HIS A 95 -6.45 -1.95 -15.94
CA HIS A 95 -5.12 -2.48 -16.20
C HIS A 95 -4.16 -2.14 -15.04
N HIS A 96 -4.15 -0.88 -14.60
CA HIS A 96 -3.35 -0.42 -13.47
C HIS A 96 -3.68 -1.19 -12.19
N LEU A 97 -4.95 -1.27 -11.79
CA LEU A 97 -5.32 -2.00 -10.58
C LEU A 97 -4.87 -3.46 -10.63
N PHE A 98 -5.02 -4.12 -11.78
CA PHE A 98 -4.60 -5.51 -11.93
C PHE A 98 -3.09 -5.67 -11.78
N ARG A 99 -2.29 -4.73 -12.30
CA ARG A 99 -0.84 -4.72 -12.11
C ARG A 99 -0.45 -4.39 -10.66
N VAL A 100 -1.13 -3.45 -10.00
CA VAL A 100 -0.95 -3.13 -8.56
C VAL A 100 -1.21 -4.36 -7.68
N VAL A 101 -2.37 -5.00 -7.81
CA VAL A 101 -2.72 -6.17 -6.99
C VAL A 101 -1.83 -7.37 -7.29
N SER A 102 -1.29 -7.46 -8.51
CA SER A 102 -0.31 -8.48 -8.88
C SER A 102 1.11 -8.20 -8.34
N GLY A 103 1.38 -7.00 -7.84
CA GLY A 103 2.70 -6.57 -7.39
C GLY A 103 3.64 -6.16 -8.52
N LEU A 104 3.14 -5.98 -9.75
CA LEU A 104 3.92 -5.54 -10.91
C LEU A 104 4.15 -4.03 -10.93
N GLU A 105 3.31 -3.27 -10.22
CA GLU A 105 3.47 -1.83 -9.99
C GLU A 105 4.15 -1.55 -8.64
N SER A 106 4.64 -2.56 -7.92
CA SER A 106 5.37 -2.34 -6.66
C SER A 106 6.82 -1.99 -6.97
N MET A 107 7.45 -1.11 -6.17
CA MET A 107 8.89 -0.81 -6.29
C MET A 107 9.70 -2.12 -6.23
N VAL A 108 9.40 -3.00 -5.26
CA VAL A 108 9.86 -4.39 -5.35
C VAL A 108 8.86 -5.20 -6.17
N VAL A 109 9.17 -5.43 -7.44
CA VAL A 109 8.31 -6.22 -8.35
C VAL A 109 8.09 -7.63 -7.79
N GLY A 110 6.82 -8.00 -7.63
CA GLY A 110 6.37 -9.30 -7.12
C GLY A 110 6.20 -9.37 -5.60
N GLU A 111 6.35 -8.26 -4.89
CA GLU A 111 6.02 -8.13 -3.47
C GLU A 111 4.57 -8.58 -3.18
N THR A 112 4.36 -9.24 -2.03
CA THR A 112 3.10 -9.95 -1.73
C THR A 112 2.11 -9.16 -0.89
N GLU A 113 2.58 -8.20 -0.10
CA GLU A 113 1.89 -7.36 0.88
C GLU A 113 0.88 -6.41 0.22
N ILE A 114 1.20 -5.83 -0.93
CA ILE A 114 0.28 -4.94 -1.65
C ILE A 114 -1.10 -5.58 -1.89
N PHE A 115 -1.15 -6.89 -2.16
CA PHE A 115 -2.40 -7.62 -2.31
C PHE A 115 -3.25 -7.58 -1.03
N GLY A 116 -2.61 -7.79 0.12
CA GLY A 116 -3.27 -7.74 1.42
C GLY A 116 -3.73 -6.34 1.78
N GLN A 117 -2.88 -5.33 1.53
CA GLN A 117 -3.20 -3.91 1.75
C GLN A 117 -4.43 -3.48 0.92
N VAL A 118 -4.46 -3.81 -0.38
CA VAL A 118 -5.61 -3.51 -1.25
C VAL A 118 -6.88 -4.25 -0.79
N LYS A 119 -6.75 -5.49 -0.31
CA LYS A 119 -7.88 -6.26 0.22
C LYS A 119 -8.47 -5.63 1.48
N ARG A 120 -7.64 -5.16 2.41
CA ARG A 120 -8.09 -4.44 3.62
C ARG A 120 -8.79 -3.11 3.29
N ALA A 121 -8.23 -2.36 2.34
CA ALA A 121 -8.85 -1.13 1.83
C ALA A 121 -10.23 -1.39 1.21
N TYR A 122 -10.34 -2.44 0.39
CA TYR A 122 -11.62 -2.88 -0.19
C TYR A 122 -12.64 -3.30 0.86
N GLU A 123 -12.24 -4.11 1.85
CA GLU A 123 -13.13 -4.55 2.94
C GLU A 123 -13.65 -3.36 3.76
N THR A 124 -12.80 -2.37 4.02
CA THR A 124 -13.19 -1.12 4.67
C THR A 124 -14.19 -0.34 3.82
N ALA A 125 -13.91 -0.14 2.52
CA ALA A 125 -14.82 0.59 1.64
C ALA A 125 -16.20 -0.08 1.48
N VAL A 126 -16.26 -1.42 1.47
CA VAL A 126 -17.51 -2.18 1.49
C VAL A 126 -18.27 -1.97 2.81
N ARG A 127 -17.57 -2.04 3.95
CA ARG A 127 -18.17 -1.83 5.28
C ARG A 127 -18.78 -0.43 5.41
N GLU A 128 -18.07 0.59 4.91
CA GLU A 128 -18.55 1.97 4.88
C GLU A 128 -19.59 2.25 3.78
N LYS A 129 -20.02 1.22 3.04
CA LYS A 129 -20.98 1.30 1.92
C LYS A 129 -20.56 2.35 0.89
N ALA A 130 -19.25 2.51 0.68
CA ALA A 130 -18.69 3.45 -0.28
C ALA A 130 -18.56 2.86 -1.68
N THR A 131 -18.57 1.52 -1.79
CA THR A 131 -18.54 0.82 -3.08
C THR A 131 -19.94 0.37 -3.51
N GLY A 132 -20.10 0.18 -4.82
CA GLY A 132 -21.31 -0.39 -5.43
C GLY A 132 -20.96 -1.52 -6.39
N ARG A 133 -21.86 -1.80 -7.34
CA ARG A 133 -21.72 -2.93 -8.27
C ARG A 133 -20.43 -2.87 -9.09
N ARG A 134 -19.98 -1.67 -9.49
CA ARG A 134 -18.85 -1.50 -10.42
C ARG A 134 -17.52 -1.75 -9.71
N LEU A 135 -17.25 -1.04 -8.62
CA LEU A 135 -16.01 -1.22 -7.87
C LEU A 135 -15.96 -2.59 -7.19
N ASN A 136 -17.08 -3.13 -6.71
CA ASN A 136 -17.10 -4.50 -6.16
C ASN A 136 -16.68 -5.54 -7.20
N LYS A 137 -17.21 -5.47 -8.42
CA LYS A 137 -16.82 -6.40 -9.49
C LYS A 137 -15.35 -6.23 -9.87
N LEU A 138 -14.88 -4.98 -9.98
CA LEU A 138 -13.50 -4.66 -10.35
C LEU A 138 -12.50 -5.25 -9.34
N PHE A 139 -12.67 -4.95 -8.05
CA PHE A 139 -11.74 -5.39 -7.00
C PHE A 139 -11.79 -6.89 -6.77
N GLN A 140 -12.97 -7.52 -6.83
CA GLN A 140 -13.05 -8.98 -6.76
C GLN A 140 -12.31 -9.66 -7.93
N LYS A 141 -12.44 -9.11 -9.15
CA LYS A 141 -11.68 -9.61 -10.31
C LYS A 141 -10.19 -9.35 -10.14
N SER A 142 -9.76 -8.20 -9.63
CA SER A 142 -8.33 -7.90 -9.43
C SER A 142 -7.67 -8.89 -8.46
N PHE A 143 -8.35 -9.29 -7.39
CA PHE A 143 -7.82 -10.32 -6.48
C PHE A 143 -7.68 -11.69 -7.13
N HIS A 144 -8.60 -12.06 -8.02
CA HIS A 144 -8.48 -13.30 -8.80
C HIS A 144 -7.29 -13.22 -9.75
N VAL A 145 -7.16 -12.13 -10.50
CA VAL A 145 -6.05 -11.90 -11.45
C VAL A 145 -4.71 -11.90 -10.72
N GLY A 146 -4.57 -11.18 -9.60
CA GLY A 146 -3.34 -11.14 -8.82
C GLY A 146 -2.88 -12.51 -8.33
N LYS A 147 -3.82 -13.37 -7.89
CA LYS A 147 -3.51 -14.77 -7.53
C LYS A 147 -3.02 -15.57 -8.74
N GLN A 148 -3.67 -15.40 -9.89
CA GLN A 148 -3.34 -16.13 -11.12
C GLN A 148 -1.98 -15.70 -11.69
N VAL A 149 -1.67 -14.40 -11.73
CA VAL A 149 -0.35 -13.89 -12.12
C VAL A 149 0.73 -14.51 -11.25
N ARG A 150 0.55 -14.52 -9.92
CA ARG A 150 1.52 -15.09 -8.98
C ARG A 150 1.72 -16.60 -9.14
N SER A 151 0.66 -17.36 -9.38
CA SER A 151 0.78 -18.82 -9.54
C SER A 151 1.32 -19.22 -10.92
N SER A 152 1.11 -18.38 -11.93
CA SER A 152 1.42 -18.70 -13.33
C SER A 152 2.69 -18.05 -13.85
N THR A 153 3.34 -17.20 -13.06
CA THR A 153 4.58 -16.49 -13.43
C THR A 153 5.64 -16.65 -12.35
N ALA A 154 6.91 -16.44 -12.73
CA ALA A 154 8.02 -16.47 -11.80
C ALA A 154 8.13 -15.19 -10.93
N VAL A 155 7.28 -14.19 -11.15
CA VAL A 155 7.22 -12.93 -10.41
C VAL A 155 7.17 -13.15 -8.88
N GLY A 156 6.51 -14.23 -8.42
CA GLY A 156 6.43 -14.59 -7.00
C GLY A 156 7.59 -15.43 -6.45
N ARG A 157 8.57 -15.86 -7.27
CA ARG A 157 9.67 -16.73 -6.85
C ARG A 157 10.90 -15.88 -6.47
N GLY A 158 11.31 -15.96 -5.20
CA GLY A 158 12.61 -15.45 -4.74
C GLY A 158 12.81 -13.93 -4.73
N SER A 159 11.79 -13.14 -4.40
CA SER A 159 11.94 -11.68 -4.29
C SER A 159 13.08 -11.32 -3.33
N ILE A 160 14.04 -10.52 -3.81
CA ILE A 160 14.95 -9.80 -2.93
C ILE A 160 14.07 -8.88 -2.09
N SER A 161 13.99 -9.17 -0.80
CA SER A 161 13.17 -8.41 0.12
C SER A 161 13.91 -7.13 0.55
N VAL A 162 13.16 -6.09 0.87
CA VAL A 162 13.72 -4.89 1.50
C VAL A 162 14.52 -5.25 2.77
N GLY A 163 14.04 -6.25 3.54
CA GLY A 163 14.73 -6.76 4.71
C GLY A 163 16.08 -7.41 4.41
N SER A 164 16.23 -8.14 3.30
CA SER A 164 17.54 -8.69 2.91
C SER A 164 18.52 -7.59 2.51
N VAL A 165 18.08 -6.58 1.76
CA VAL A 165 18.94 -5.45 1.39
C VAL A 165 19.37 -4.66 2.62
N ALA A 166 18.44 -4.40 3.54
CA ALA A 166 18.74 -3.76 4.82
C ALA A 166 19.80 -4.51 5.63
N VAL A 167 19.74 -5.85 5.62
CA VAL A 167 20.74 -6.68 6.31
C VAL A 167 22.08 -6.67 5.57
N ASP A 168 22.10 -6.76 4.25
CA ASP A 168 23.34 -6.70 3.46
C ASP A 168 24.07 -5.35 3.70
N LEU A 169 23.32 -4.24 3.76
CA LEU A 169 23.85 -2.93 4.14
C LEU A 169 24.41 -2.91 5.56
N ALA A 170 23.70 -3.48 6.52
CA ALA A 170 24.19 -3.58 7.90
C ALA A 170 25.49 -4.38 7.98
N GLU A 171 25.62 -5.48 7.24
CA GLU A 171 26.85 -6.27 7.19
C GLU A 171 28.01 -5.52 6.53
N GLN A 172 27.75 -4.64 5.58
CA GLN A 172 28.78 -3.76 5.03
C GLN A 172 29.30 -2.75 6.06
N ILE A 173 28.45 -2.28 6.97
CA ILE A 173 28.81 -1.31 8.01
C ILE A 173 29.49 -1.99 9.21
N PHE A 174 28.94 -3.11 9.68
CA PHE A 174 29.33 -3.75 10.94
C PHE A 174 30.09 -5.07 10.79
N GLY A 175 30.17 -5.63 9.58
CA GLY A 175 30.66 -6.98 9.35
C GLY A 175 29.67 -8.02 9.86
N LYS A 176 30.07 -8.85 10.82
CA LYS A 176 29.17 -9.87 11.40
C LYS A 176 28.19 -9.26 12.38
N LEU A 177 26.91 -9.62 12.27
CA LEU A 177 25.83 -9.02 13.08
C LEU A 177 25.66 -9.65 14.47
N GLU A 178 26.42 -10.67 14.83
CA GLU A 178 26.25 -11.43 16.08
C GLU A 178 26.42 -10.57 17.33
N GLY A 179 27.26 -9.53 17.25
CA GLY A 179 27.49 -8.55 18.31
C GLY A 179 26.63 -7.29 18.22
N CYS A 180 25.83 -7.13 17.17
CA CYS A 180 25.05 -5.91 16.96
C CYS A 180 23.77 -5.90 17.79
N LYS A 181 23.47 -4.75 18.38
CA LYS A 181 22.18 -4.43 19.01
C LYS A 181 21.23 -3.87 17.96
N VAL A 182 20.15 -4.58 17.70
CA VAL A 182 19.08 -4.19 16.77
C VAL A 182 17.85 -3.80 17.57
N MET A 183 17.26 -2.65 17.26
CA MET A 183 16.00 -2.21 17.86
C MET A 183 14.96 -2.00 16.78
N VAL A 184 13.75 -2.51 17.03
CA VAL A 184 12.58 -2.32 16.20
C VAL A 184 11.59 -1.45 16.96
N LEU A 185 11.32 -0.25 16.43
CA LEU A 185 10.29 0.66 16.94
C LEU A 185 9.05 0.54 16.06
N GLY A 186 7.97 0.05 16.66
CA GLY A 186 6.79 -0.40 15.94
C GLY A 186 6.80 -1.92 15.75
N ALA A 187 5.63 -2.46 15.41
CA ALA A 187 5.47 -3.86 15.03
C ALA A 187 4.45 -3.91 13.89
N GLY A 188 4.81 -3.29 12.78
CA GLY A 188 4.10 -3.40 11.50
C GLY A 188 4.69 -4.51 10.63
N ASP A 189 3.92 -5.02 9.67
CA ASP A 189 4.26 -6.16 8.80
C ASP A 189 5.68 -6.06 8.21
N THR A 190 6.09 -4.86 7.76
CA THR A 190 7.43 -4.65 7.17
C THR A 190 8.55 -4.73 8.23
N SER A 191 8.40 -4.06 9.38
CA SER A 191 9.39 -4.14 10.47
C SER A 191 9.53 -5.55 11.06
N GLU A 192 8.44 -6.32 11.11
CA GLU A 192 8.47 -7.72 11.57
C GLU A 192 9.31 -8.59 10.61
N LYS A 193 9.11 -8.43 9.30
CA LYS A 193 9.91 -9.13 8.28
C LYS A 193 11.39 -8.75 8.39
N MET A 194 11.70 -7.45 8.55
CA MET A 194 13.08 -6.98 8.73
C MET A 194 13.72 -7.58 9.98
N ALA A 195 13.02 -7.57 11.11
CA ALA A 195 13.51 -8.16 12.36
C ALA A 195 13.85 -9.65 12.20
N ARG A 196 12.99 -10.40 11.48
CA ARG A 196 13.26 -11.80 11.14
C ARG A 196 14.48 -11.95 10.22
N SER A 197 14.64 -11.09 9.21
CA SER A 197 15.82 -11.08 8.34
C SER A 197 17.12 -10.87 9.14
N PHE A 198 17.14 -9.89 10.05
CA PHE A 198 18.27 -9.65 10.95
C PHE A 198 18.59 -10.87 11.81
N LYS A 199 17.56 -11.49 12.40
CA LYS A 199 17.72 -12.73 13.20
C LYS A 199 18.32 -13.86 12.37
N THR A 200 17.76 -14.14 11.19
CA THR A 200 18.23 -15.23 10.31
C THR A 200 19.68 -15.03 9.88
N ARG A 201 20.15 -13.79 9.82
CA ARG A 201 21.54 -13.41 9.50
C ARG A 201 22.46 -13.28 10.72
N GLY A 202 21.97 -13.68 11.89
CA GLY A 202 22.81 -13.89 13.08
C GLY A 202 22.73 -12.79 14.14
N ALA A 203 21.89 -11.75 13.97
CA ALA A 203 21.69 -10.76 15.03
C ALA A 203 21.08 -11.40 16.27
N ARG A 204 21.78 -11.31 17.42
CA ARG A 204 21.38 -11.97 18.68
C ARG A 204 20.71 -11.04 19.67
N GLN A 205 20.96 -9.74 19.58
CA GLN A 205 20.44 -8.75 20.52
C GLN A 205 19.36 -7.91 19.84
N ILE A 206 18.14 -8.46 19.77
CA ILE A 206 16.99 -7.77 19.19
C ILE A 206 16.11 -7.21 20.30
N PHE A 207 15.82 -5.92 20.23
CA PHE A 207 14.91 -5.21 21.12
C PHE A 207 13.68 -4.78 20.34
N VAL A 208 12.50 -4.93 20.90
CA VAL A 208 11.25 -4.51 20.25
C VAL A 208 10.50 -3.56 21.15
N SER A 209 10.09 -2.41 20.62
CA SER A 209 9.24 -1.48 21.35
C SER A 209 8.06 -1.05 20.50
N ASN A 210 6.87 -1.03 21.10
CA ASN A 210 5.64 -0.63 20.43
C ASN A 210 4.70 0.00 21.47
N ARG A 211 3.86 0.96 21.04
CA ARG A 211 2.83 1.57 21.90
C ARG A 211 1.91 0.53 22.53
N SER A 212 1.56 -0.50 21.77
CA SER A 212 0.96 -1.72 22.32
C SER A 212 2.07 -2.67 22.77
N PHE A 213 2.28 -2.75 24.09
CA PHE A 213 3.34 -3.58 24.64
C PHE A 213 3.15 -5.07 24.31
N ASP A 214 1.91 -5.56 24.26
CA ASP A 214 1.61 -6.96 23.90
C ASP A 214 2.13 -7.30 22.50
N ARG A 215 1.96 -6.39 21.52
CA ARG A 215 2.54 -6.57 20.18
C ARG A 215 4.06 -6.63 20.21
N ALA A 216 4.71 -5.81 21.05
CA ALA A 216 6.15 -5.86 21.22
C ALA A 216 6.62 -7.19 21.83
N GLN A 217 5.86 -7.74 22.79
CA GLN A 217 6.16 -9.04 23.40
C GLN A 217 6.06 -10.19 22.39
N VAL A 218 5.01 -10.19 21.56
CA VAL A 218 4.83 -11.22 20.52
C VAL A 218 6.03 -11.23 19.56
N LEU A 219 6.36 -10.08 18.97
CA LEU A 219 7.49 -10.00 18.02
C LEU A 219 8.84 -10.30 18.69
N ALA A 220 9.06 -9.82 19.93
CA ALA A 220 10.25 -10.15 20.70
C ALA A 220 10.38 -11.67 20.91
N GLN A 221 9.30 -12.36 21.26
CA GLN A 221 9.33 -13.81 21.45
C GLN A 221 9.68 -14.55 20.16
N GLU A 222 9.07 -14.19 19.03
CA GLU A 222 9.36 -14.79 17.73
C GLU A 222 10.80 -14.56 17.29
N THR A 223 11.35 -13.38 17.62
CA THR A 223 12.72 -13.02 17.30
C THR A 223 13.73 -13.51 18.34
N GLY A 224 13.30 -14.06 19.48
CA GLY A 224 14.21 -14.39 20.58
C GLY A 224 14.84 -13.15 21.21
N GLY A 225 14.22 -11.99 21.01
CA GLY A 225 14.64 -10.69 21.54
C GLY A 225 13.94 -10.32 22.85
N ARG A 226 14.04 -9.05 23.23
CA ARG A 226 13.44 -8.48 24.45
C ARG A 226 12.48 -7.34 24.12
N ALA A 227 11.27 -7.40 24.68
CA ALA A 227 10.33 -6.30 24.59
C ALA A 227 10.71 -5.15 25.55
N ILE A 228 10.62 -3.92 25.08
CA ILE A 228 10.92 -2.69 25.83
C ILE A 228 9.67 -1.79 25.80
N ARG A 229 9.36 -1.20 26.96
CA ARG A 229 8.26 -0.23 27.07
C ARG A 229 8.53 0.99 26.17
N PHE A 230 7.49 1.51 25.53
CA PHE A 230 7.61 2.57 24.53
C PHE A 230 8.18 3.88 25.11
N GLU A 231 8.05 4.09 26.40
CA GLU A 231 8.58 5.27 27.09
C GLU A 231 10.08 5.13 27.42
N GLN A 232 10.68 3.98 27.13
CA GLN A 232 12.03 3.62 27.58
C GLN A 232 13.01 3.35 26.45
N TRP A 233 12.56 3.27 25.19
CA TRP A 233 13.43 2.91 24.07
C TRP A 233 14.64 3.85 23.92
N GLU A 234 14.46 5.15 24.22
CA GLU A 234 15.51 6.18 24.13
C GLU A 234 16.73 5.85 25.00
N LYS A 235 16.56 5.10 26.09
CA LYS A 235 17.65 4.73 27.01
C LYS A 235 18.61 3.72 26.41
N GLU A 236 18.17 2.94 25.42
CA GLU A 236 18.96 1.89 24.79
C GLU A 236 19.81 2.44 23.63
N PHE A 237 19.53 3.68 23.18
CA PHE A 237 20.24 4.32 22.07
C PHE A 237 21.73 4.50 22.34
N ALA A 238 22.19 4.47 23.59
CA ALA A 238 23.61 4.62 23.91
C ALA A 238 24.47 3.48 23.34
N ASP A 239 23.93 2.27 23.24
CA ASP A 239 24.65 1.11 22.71
C ASP A 239 24.05 0.53 21.44
N LEU A 240 22.94 1.08 20.96
CA LEU A 240 22.24 0.58 19.79
C LEU A 240 23.08 0.68 18.52
N ASP A 241 23.13 -0.34 17.68
CA ASP A 241 23.88 -0.27 16.41
C ASP A 241 22.94 -0.08 15.23
N ILE A 242 21.75 -0.71 15.28
CA ILE A 242 20.77 -0.72 14.20
C ILE A 242 19.39 -0.37 14.74
N LEU A 243 18.73 0.59 14.11
CA LEU A 243 17.34 0.96 14.37
C LEU A 243 16.47 0.66 13.14
N VAL A 244 15.32 0.03 13.34
CA VAL A 244 14.27 -0.13 12.33
C VAL A 244 13.00 0.53 12.86
N THR A 245 12.43 1.48 12.13
CA THR A 245 11.21 2.20 12.53
C THR A 245 10.04 1.89 11.58
N SER A 246 8.87 1.59 12.14
CA SER A 246 7.62 1.32 11.41
C SER A 246 6.41 1.54 12.31
N THR A 247 6.30 2.75 12.86
CA THR A 247 5.15 3.15 13.67
C THR A 247 4.06 3.79 12.81
N SER A 248 2.89 3.98 13.42
CA SER A 248 1.77 4.72 12.84
C SER A 248 1.70 6.15 13.36
N ALA A 249 2.82 6.70 13.86
CA ALA A 249 2.86 8.06 14.36
C ALA A 249 2.61 9.06 13.20
N PRO A 250 1.80 10.10 13.43
CA PRO A 250 1.57 11.13 12.42
C PRO A 250 2.71 12.15 12.33
N HIS A 251 3.76 11.98 13.14
CA HIS A 251 4.93 12.86 13.24
C HIS A 251 6.18 12.03 13.56
N ALA A 252 7.35 12.56 13.19
CA ALA A 252 8.63 11.95 13.52
C ALA A 252 8.79 11.80 15.04
N ILE A 253 9.12 10.59 15.48
CA ILE A 253 9.35 10.23 16.89
C ILE A 253 10.83 10.18 17.24
N VAL A 254 11.70 10.03 16.23
CA VAL A 254 13.15 10.08 16.35
C VAL A 254 13.64 11.40 15.76
N THR A 255 13.94 12.36 16.62
CA THR A 255 14.36 13.71 16.23
C THR A 255 15.76 14.03 16.72
N VAL A 256 16.39 15.05 16.13
CA VAL A 256 17.73 15.50 16.50
C VAL A 256 17.83 15.84 17.99
N GLU A 257 16.80 16.46 18.56
CA GLU A 257 16.75 16.85 19.97
C GLU A 257 16.80 15.64 20.90
N LYS A 258 16.13 14.55 20.52
CA LYS A 258 16.05 13.34 21.33
C LYS A 258 17.35 12.54 21.29
N ILE A 259 17.90 12.32 20.10
CA ILE A 259 19.04 11.41 19.94
C ILE A 259 20.39 12.12 19.97
N GLY A 260 20.46 13.41 19.64
CA GLY A 260 21.70 14.20 19.62
C GLY A 260 22.50 14.13 20.92
N PRO A 261 21.88 14.29 22.11
CA PRO A 261 22.58 14.13 23.40
C PRO A 261 23.11 12.71 23.66
N VAL A 262 22.50 11.69 23.06
CA VAL A 262 22.94 10.30 23.17
C VAL A 262 24.10 10.03 22.21
N LEU A 263 24.05 10.55 20.98
CA LEU A 263 25.11 10.42 19.97
C LEU A 263 26.44 11.00 20.44
N LYS A 264 26.43 12.14 21.14
CA LYS A 264 27.66 12.72 21.73
C LYS A 264 28.39 11.78 22.70
N ARG A 265 27.67 10.83 23.32
CA ARG A 265 28.23 9.87 24.27
C ARG A 265 28.70 8.56 23.61
N ARG A 266 28.42 8.38 22.32
CA ARG A 266 28.71 7.16 21.57
C ARG A 266 30.09 7.14 20.90
N GLY A 267 30.78 8.28 20.86
CA GLY A 267 32.02 8.44 20.10
C GLY A 267 31.79 8.15 18.61
N ASP A 268 32.76 7.49 17.96
CA ASP A 268 32.72 7.20 16.52
C ASP A 268 31.92 5.92 16.17
N ARG A 269 31.11 5.40 17.10
CA ARG A 269 30.31 4.19 16.86
C ARG A 269 29.16 4.51 15.89
N PRO A 270 29.12 3.87 14.69
CA PRO A 270 28.09 4.14 13.72
C PRO A 270 26.70 3.72 14.24
N LEU A 271 25.68 4.46 13.84
CA LEU A 271 24.28 4.13 14.06
C LEU A 271 23.59 4.03 12.69
N PHE A 272 23.12 2.82 12.36
CA PHE A 272 22.39 2.56 11.13
C PHE A 272 20.90 2.58 11.40
N MET A 273 20.14 3.39 10.67
CA MET A 273 18.72 3.62 10.89
C MET A 273 17.96 3.36 9.59
N ILE A 274 16.87 2.60 9.71
CA ILE A 274 16.01 2.21 8.61
C ILE A 274 14.60 2.72 8.91
N ASP A 275 14.12 3.68 8.14
CA ASP A 275 12.75 4.19 8.25
C ASP A 275 11.84 3.57 7.20
N VAL A 276 10.89 2.75 7.65
CA VAL A 276 9.86 2.17 6.78
C VAL A 276 8.46 2.65 7.17
N ALA A 277 8.35 3.72 7.96
CA ALA A 277 7.09 4.36 8.26
C ALA A 277 6.72 5.40 7.19
N VAL A 278 5.40 5.55 6.96
CA VAL A 278 4.84 6.62 6.14
C VAL A 278 3.55 7.10 6.84
N PRO A 279 3.53 8.31 7.44
CA PRO A 279 4.62 9.31 7.52
C PRO A 279 5.89 8.80 8.24
N ARG A 280 7.06 9.34 7.87
CA ARG A 280 8.37 9.02 8.47
C ARG A 280 8.38 9.15 9.99
N ASP A 281 9.01 8.17 10.63
CA ASP A 281 9.28 8.15 12.07
C ASP A 281 10.57 8.91 12.42
N ILE A 282 11.49 9.04 11.47
CA ILE A 282 12.79 9.70 11.63
C ILE A 282 12.74 11.07 10.96
N ASP A 283 13.09 12.10 11.72
CA ASP A 283 13.25 13.45 11.18
C ASP A 283 14.38 13.46 10.12
N PRO A 284 14.17 13.98 8.90
CA PRO A 284 15.21 14.07 7.88
C PRO A 284 16.51 14.75 8.34
N ASP A 285 16.43 15.69 9.29
CA ASP A 285 17.60 16.37 9.83
C ASP A 285 18.51 15.45 10.65
N VAL A 286 18.03 14.28 11.10
CA VAL A 286 18.83 13.25 11.78
C VAL A 286 19.96 12.74 10.88
N HIS A 287 19.76 12.70 9.56
CA HIS A 287 20.81 12.24 8.65
C HIS A 287 22.03 13.17 8.61
N ARG A 288 21.89 14.41 9.08
CA ARG A 288 23.01 15.38 9.17
C ARG A 288 23.92 15.15 10.37
N LEU A 289 23.59 14.21 11.27
CA LEU A 289 24.37 13.92 12.46
C LEU A 289 25.53 12.99 12.13
N ASP A 290 26.72 13.31 12.64
CA ASP A 290 27.92 12.51 12.42
C ASP A 290 27.76 11.08 12.95
N GLY A 291 28.20 10.10 12.15
CA GLY A 291 28.11 8.69 12.48
C GLY A 291 26.71 8.08 12.35
N VAL A 292 25.74 8.81 11.80
CA VAL A 292 24.37 8.33 11.58
C VAL A 292 24.09 8.08 10.09
N TYR A 293 23.64 6.87 9.77
CA TYR A 293 23.28 6.45 8.43
C TYR A 293 21.78 6.17 8.38
N VAL A 294 21.01 7.06 7.75
CA VAL A 294 19.54 6.90 7.63
C VAL A 294 19.20 6.46 6.22
N TYR A 295 18.42 5.39 6.12
CA TYR A 295 17.87 4.91 4.87
C TYR A 295 16.36 4.79 5.01
N ASP A 296 15.63 5.35 4.06
CA ASP A 296 14.20 5.17 3.97
C ASP A 296 13.85 3.93 3.13
N LEU A 297 12.54 3.65 3.07
CA LEU A 297 12.01 2.55 2.28
C LEU A 297 12.35 2.66 0.79
N ASP A 298 12.34 3.87 0.21
CA ASP A 298 12.58 4.09 -1.21
C ASP A 298 14.04 3.78 -1.59
N ALA A 299 15.00 4.20 -0.76
CA ALA A 299 16.41 3.92 -0.95
C ALA A 299 16.70 2.42 -0.95
N LEU A 300 16.13 1.68 0.03
CA LEU A 300 16.29 0.23 0.14
C LEU A 300 15.64 -0.51 -1.03
N GLN A 301 14.47 -0.05 -1.47
CA GLN A 301 13.77 -0.65 -2.59
C GLN A 301 14.50 -0.40 -3.93
N SER A 302 15.03 0.81 -4.16
CA SER A 302 15.86 1.13 -5.34
C SER A 302 17.14 0.28 -5.41
N MET A 303 17.69 -0.09 -4.25
CA MET A 303 18.82 -1.02 -4.16
C MET A 303 18.40 -2.47 -4.47
N ALA A 304 17.23 -2.89 -3.99
CA ALA A 304 16.65 -4.19 -4.34
C ALA A 304 16.44 -4.30 -5.86
N GLU A 305 15.91 -3.25 -6.50
CA GLU A 305 15.66 -3.20 -7.95
C GLU A 305 16.93 -3.30 -8.80
N ARG A 306 18.03 -2.64 -8.41
CA ARG A 306 19.30 -2.66 -9.18
C ARG A 306 19.92 -4.06 -9.29
N SER A 307 19.59 -4.96 -8.36
CA SER A 307 20.00 -6.36 -8.40
C SER A 307 19.14 -7.22 -9.36
N MET A 308 18.10 -6.63 -9.99
CA MET A 308 16.94 -7.35 -10.57
C MET A 308 16.72 -7.15 -12.08
N GLU A 309 17.76 -6.92 -12.89
CA GLU A 309 17.63 -6.79 -14.36
C GLU A 309 17.04 -8.06 -15.02
N ALA A 310 17.16 -9.23 -14.39
CA ALA A 310 16.61 -10.51 -14.88
C ALA A 310 15.07 -10.60 -14.91
N ARG A 311 14.34 -9.72 -14.18
CA ARG A 311 12.87 -9.87 -13.99
C ARG A 311 11.99 -9.08 -14.94
N LYS A 312 12.53 -8.17 -15.75
CA LYS A 312 11.76 -7.48 -16.80
C LYS A 312 11.07 -8.46 -17.75
N GLN A 313 11.69 -9.62 -18.01
CA GLN A 313 11.13 -10.69 -18.82
C GLN A 313 9.96 -11.43 -18.14
N GLU A 314 9.94 -11.51 -16.81
CA GLU A 314 8.88 -12.17 -16.04
C GLU A 314 7.64 -11.28 -15.90
N ALA A 315 7.83 -9.97 -15.75
CA ALA A 315 6.75 -8.99 -15.76
C ALA A 315 5.95 -9.03 -17.07
N ALA A 316 6.61 -9.23 -18.21
CA ALA A 316 5.97 -9.37 -19.52
C ALA A 316 5.05 -10.61 -19.62
N GLY A 317 5.30 -11.67 -18.84
CA GLY A 317 4.39 -12.80 -18.71
C GLY A 317 3.12 -12.42 -17.95
N GLY A 318 3.27 -11.67 -16.85
CA GLY A 318 2.16 -11.13 -16.07
C GLY A 318 1.29 -10.17 -16.88
N ASP A 319 1.90 -9.29 -17.66
CA ASP A 319 1.18 -8.32 -18.50
C ASP A 319 0.30 -8.96 -19.56
N ARG A 320 0.80 -9.99 -20.23
CA ARG A 320 -0.02 -10.75 -21.20
C ARG A 320 -1.26 -11.37 -20.56
N LEU A 321 -1.12 -11.87 -19.33
CA LEU A 321 -2.24 -12.43 -18.57
C LEU A 321 -3.23 -11.35 -18.14
N ILE A 322 -2.72 -10.20 -17.68
CA ILE A 322 -3.53 -9.06 -17.27
C ILE A 322 -4.32 -8.50 -18.45
N ALA A 323 -3.69 -8.29 -19.61
CA ALA A 323 -4.34 -7.77 -20.81
C ALA A 323 -5.59 -8.57 -21.20
N LYS A 324 -5.52 -9.91 -21.13
CA LYS A 324 -6.69 -10.78 -21.36
C LYS A 324 -7.84 -10.46 -20.39
N HIS A 325 -7.54 -10.31 -19.10
CA HIS A 325 -8.57 -10.03 -18.10
C HIS A 325 -9.11 -8.61 -18.15
N VAL A 326 -8.30 -7.64 -18.60
CA VAL A 326 -8.77 -6.27 -18.88
C VAL A 326 -9.84 -6.30 -19.95
N LEU A 327 -9.58 -6.97 -21.08
CA LEU A 327 -10.56 -7.15 -22.17
C LEU A 327 -11.85 -7.84 -21.69
N GLU A 328 -11.73 -8.90 -20.89
CA GLU A 328 -12.90 -9.58 -20.29
C GLU A 328 -13.74 -8.63 -19.42
N PHE A 329 -13.08 -7.78 -18.64
CA PHE A 329 -13.75 -6.85 -17.74
C PHE A 329 -14.40 -5.67 -18.50
N GLN A 330 -13.75 -5.15 -19.54
CA GLN A 330 -14.33 -4.12 -20.41
C GLN A 330 -15.61 -4.61 -21.09
N ASN A 331 -15.58 -5.83 -21.66
CA ASN A 331 -16.75 -6.46 -22.25
C ASN A 331 -17.91 -6.56 -21.24
N TRP A 332 -17.61 -6.83 -19.97
CA TRP A 332 -18.62 -6.85 -18.91
C TRP A 332 -19.18 -5.46 -18.60
N LEU A 333 -18.35 -4.42 -18.57
CA LEU A 333 -18.78 -3.03 -18.37
C LEU A 333 -19.72 -2.57 -19.50
N GLU A 334 -19.36 -2.84 -20.76
CA GLU A 334 -20.17 -2.48 -21.93
C GLU A 334 -21.55 -3.16 -21.91
N LYS A 335 -21.59 -4.47 -21.64
CA LYS A 335 -22.84 -5.23 -21.50
C LYS A 335 -23.69 -4.74 -20.34
N SER A 336 -23.07 -4.34 -19.24
CA SER A 336 -23.77 -3.78 -18.08
C SER A 336 -24.31 -2.37 -18.35
N ALA A 337 -23.73 -1.64 -19.33
CA ALA A 337 -24.19 -0.34 -19.78
C ALA A 337 -25.35 -0.35 -20.75
N ASN A 338 -25.56 -1.45 -21.47
CA ASN A 338 -26.66 -1.59 -22.41
C ASN A 338 -27.51 -2.85 -22.12
N PRO A 339 -28.39 -2.82 -21.10
CA PRO A 339 -29.22 -3.96 -20.73
C PRO A 339 -30.25 -4.38 -21.81
N MET A 340 -30.40 -3.62 -22.90
CA MET A 340 -31.36 -3.88 -23.98
C MET A 340 -30.90 -4.90 -25.05
N ILE A 341 -29.65 -5.39 -24.99
CA ILE A 341 -29.17 -6.44 -25.90
C ILE A 341 -29.02 -7.77 -25.13
N ASN A 342 -30.14 -8.31 -24.66
CA ASN A 342 -30.24 -9.71 -24.29
C ASN A 342 -31.47 -10.32 -24.99
N PRO A 343 -31.31 -11.03 -26.12
CA PRO A 343 -32.42 -11.59 -26.88
C PRO A 343 -33.30 -12.57 -26.08
N GLY A 344 -32.80 -13.09 -24.95
CA GLY A 344 -33.52 -14.07 -24.12
C GLY A 344 -34.57 -13.50 -23.16
N ALA A 345 -34.63 -12.18 -22.95
CA ALA A 345 -35.50 -11.60 -21.91
C ALA A 345 -36.89 -11.15 -22.40
N ARG A 346 -37.18 -11.18 -23.71
CA ARG A 346 -38.48 -10.74 -24.26
C ARG A 346 -39.50 -11.85 -24.56
N LEU A 347 -39.15 -13.13 -24.37
CA LEU A 347 -40.12 -14.23 -24.60
C LEU A 347 -40.95 -14.61 -23.37
N ALA A 348 -40.60 -14.12 -22.18
CA ALA A 348 -41.34 -14.46 -20.94
C ALA A 348 -42.50 -13.51 -20.61
N SER A 349 -42.60 -12.33 -21.22
CA SER A 349 -43.65 -11.35 -20.92
C SER A 349 -44.80 -11.29 -21.94
N ALA A 350 -44.78 -12.13 -23.00
CA ALA A 350 -45.82 -12.16 -24.03
C ALA A 350 -46.89 -13.25 -23.84
N PHE A 351 -46.78 -14.09 -22.79
CA PHE A 351 -47.76 -15.13 -22.46
C PHE A 351 -48.34 -14.98 -21.05
N ALA A 352 -48.69 -13.76 -20.65
CA ALA A 352 -49.63 -13.56 -19.56
C ALA A 352 -51.04 -13.49 -20.17
N LYS A 353 -51.78 -14.60 -20.14
CA LYS A 353 -53.21 -14.63 -20.51
C LYS A 353 -53.97 -13.65 -19.59
N PRO A 354 -54.86 -12.80 -20.13
CA PRO A 354 -55.78 -12.04 -19.29
C PRO A 354 -56.88 -12.99 -18.78
N THR A 355 -56.90 -13.22 -17.48
CA THR A 355 -58.07 -13.70 -16.75
C THR A 355 -59.08 -12.55 -16.65
N GLY A 356 -60.27 -12.73 -17.22
CA GLY A 356 -61.43 -11.90 -16.88
C GLY A 356 -62.42 -11.65 -18.01
N ALA A 357 -63.47 -12.49 -18.08
CA ALA A 357 -64.79 -12.10 -18.58
C ALA A 357 -65.83 -13.03 -17.93
N THR A 358 -66.46 -12.60 -16.82
CA THR A 358 -67.88 -12.19 -16.78
C THR A 358 -68.84 -13.05 -17.61
N ARG A 359 -69.70 -13.82 -16.91
CA ARG A 359 -71.07 -14.06 -17.36
C ARG A 359 -72.04 -13.91 -16.19
N CYS A 360 -72.90 -12.91 -16.34
CA CYS A 360 -74.15 -12.73 -15.61
C CYS A 360 -75.14 -13.87 -15.89
N GLU A 361 -76.04 -14.04 -14.92
CA GLU A 361 -77.32 -14.75 -14.96
C GLU A 361 -78.24 -14.27 -16.10
N ALA A 362 -79.07 -15.17 -16.63
CA ALA A 362 -80.52 -14.99 -16.79
C ALA A 362 -81.17 -16.26 -17.41
N ASP A 363 -82.31 -16.62 -16.81
CA ASP A 363 -83.40 -17.55 -17.19
C ASP A 363 -83.23 -19.07 -17.06
#